data_AF-A0A967PUI7-F1
#
_entry.id   AF-A0A967PUI7-F1
#
_cell.length_a   1.000
_cell.length_b   1.000
_cell.length_c   1.000
_cell.angle_alpha   90.00
_cell.angle_beta   90.00
_cell.angle_gamma   90.00
#
_symmetry.space_group_name_H-M   'P 1'
#
loop_
_entity.id
_entity.type
_entity.pdbx_description
1 polymer ?
#
loop_
_entity_poly.entity_id
_entity_poly.type
_entity_poly.pdbx_seq_one_letter_code
_entity_poly.pdbx_strand_id
1 'polypeptide(L)'
;MARIATKQKSKSRVPATSKYDFRKLFRLRYQNQLTLDEISELSGVPRSTLSMWYAEVDKFIKNPEALSIYDRNKPQFLKAIEYELLSELMDTDKRKKASLNNVAYAFQQIHVARRLEEGLSTGNLAVNVEKTLQTAHEKAQKMRDKLSKSAV
;
A
#
# COMPACT_ATOMS: atom_id res chain seq x y z
N MET A 1 41.31 -41.64 25.86
CA MET A 1 40.84 -40.55 26.73
C MET A 1 39.92 -39.64 25.93
N ALA A 2 38.63 -39.68 26.24
CA ALA A 2 37.58 -38.88 25.59
C ALA A 2 37.56 -37.44 26.14
N ARG A 3 37.37 -36.43 25.28
CA ARG A 3 37.01 -35.07 25.70
C ARG A 3 35.76 -34.59 24.98
N ILE A 4 34.88 -34.06 25.81
CA ILE A 4 33.45 -33.85 25.62
C ILE A 4 33.19 -32.54 24.87
N ALA A 5 32.25 -32.61 23.92
CA ALA A 5 31.68 -31.48 23.22
C ALA A 5 30.99 -30.50 24.20
N THR A 6 31.35 -29.23 24.16
CA THR A 6 30.60 -28.16 24.82
C THR A 6 29.86 -27.32 23.78
N LYS A 7 28.58 -27.66 23.62
CA LYS A 7 27.57 -26.96 22.83
C LYS A 7 27.27 -25.62 23.48
N GLN A 8 27.92 -24.53 23.04
CA GLN A 8 27.52 -23.18 23.44
C GLN A 8 26.23 -22.80 22.72
N LYS A 9 25.10 -22.90 23.44
CA LYS A 9 23.83 -22.25 23.06
C LYS A 9 24.06 -20.73 23.07
N SER A 10 24.20 -20.12 21.89
CA SER A 10 24.14 -18.66 21.75
C SER A 10 22.70 -18.23 22.05
N LYS A 11 22.50 -17.67 23.24
CA LYS A 11 21.26 -16.98 23.61
C LYS A 11 21.10 -15.79 22.65
N SER A 12 20.07 -15.83 21.81
CA SER A 12 19.63 -14.67 21.03
C SER A 12 19.22 -13.57 22.01
N ARG A 13 20.14 -12.63 22.25
CA ARG A 13 19.89 -11.41 23.02
C ARG A 13 19.14 -10.47 22.09
N VAL A 14 17.81 -10.55 22.06
CA VAL A 14 17.00 -9.45 21.53
C VAL A 14 16.96 -8.40 22.64
N PRO A 15 17.64 -7.24 22.50
CA PRO A 15 17.60 -6.21 23.53
C PRO A 15 16.19 -5.61 23.60
N ALA A 16 15.79 -5.28 24.84
CA ALA A 16 14.53 -4.64 25.18
C ALA A 16 14.24 -3.43 24.29
N THR A 17 12.95 -3.27 23.95
CA THR A 17 12.33 -2.22 23.13
C THR A 17 13.12 -0.92 23.08
N SER A 18 13.82 -0.74 21.96
CA SER A 18 14.50 0.48 21.54
C SER A 18 13.62 1.72 21.75
N LYS A 19 14.22 2.80 22.28
CA LYS A 19 13.62 4.14 22.46
C LYS A 19 13.18 4.80 21.13
N TYR A 20 13.44 4.13 20.01
CA TYR A 20 13.24 4.63 18.66
C TYR A 20 12.10 3.87 17.97
N ASP A 21 11.20 4.60 17.33
CA ASP A 21 10.13 4.02 16.53
C ASP A 21 10.71 3.42 15.24
N PHE A 22 10.94 2.11 15.29
CA PHE A 22 11.46 1.32 14.18
C PHE A 22 10.57 1.44 12.93
N ARG A 23 9.24 1.57 13.09
CA ARG A 23 8.33 1.72 11.93
C ARG A 23 8.60 3.03 11.20
N LYS A 24 8.81 4.12 11.94
CA LYS A 24 9.13 5.42 11.37
C LYS A 24 10.43 5.39 10.58
N LEU A 25 11.48 4.77 11.14
CA LEU A 25 12.77 4.61 10.46
C LEU A 25 12.64 3.80 9.18
N PHE A 26 11.89 2.69 9.22
CA PHE A 26 11.64 1.86 8.03
C PHE A 26 10.94 2.60 6.90
N ARG A 27 9.93 3.43 7.23
CA ARG A 27 9.29 4.29 6.23
C ARG A 27 10.29 5.26 5.59
N LEU A 28 11.13 5.91 6.38
CA LEU A 28 12.15 6.83 5.85
C LEU A 28 13.10 6.16 4.86
N ARG A 29 13.50 4.90 5.11
CA ARG A 29 14.40 4.17 4.20
C ARG A 29 13.69 3.65 2.95
N TYR A 30 12.58 2.93 3.10
CA TYR A 30 11.99 2.19 1.97
C TYR A 30 10.85 2.92 1.26
N GLN A 31 10.15 3.85 1.93
CA GLN A 31 9.12 4.68 1.29
C GLN A 31 9.71 5.99 0.77
N ASN A 32 10.54 6.66 1.58
CA ASN A 32 11.10 7.97 1.23
C ASN A 32 12.47 7.87 0.55
N GLN A 33 13.03 6.66 0.41
CA GLN A 33 14.31 6.40 -0.26
C GLN A 33 15.52 7.15 0.34
N LEU A 34 15.46 7.55 1.61
CA LEU A 34 16.55 8.28 2.26
C LEU A 34 17.76 7.38 2.53
N THR A 35 18.95 7.96 2.47
CA THR A 35 20.21 7.34 2.84
C THR A 35 20.30 7.09 4.35
N LEU A 36 21.17 6.16 4.77
CA LEU A 36 21.37 5.89 6.20
C LEU A 36 21.95 7.11 6.95
N ASP A 37 22.64 8.00 6.24
CA ASP A 37 23.17 9.25 6.78
C ASP A 37 22.05 10.24 7.07
N GLU A 38 21.18 10.48 6.09
CA GLU A 38 20.02 11.36 6.26
C GLU A 38 19.07 10.85 7.36
N ILE A 39 18.88 9.52 7.45
CA ILE A 39 18.08 8.93 8.51
C ILE A 39 18.76 9.11 9.87
N SER A 40 20.09 8.98 9.94
CA SER A 40 20.87 9.20 11.16
C SER A 40 20.70 10.63 11.66
N GLU A 41 20.78 11.61 10.76
CA GLU A 41 20.57 13.02 11.06
C GLU A 41 19.14 13.32 11.53
N LEU A 42 18.13 12.77 10.83
CA LEU A 42 16.71 13.02 11.14
C LEU A 42 16.22 12.35 12.41
N SER A 43 16.80 11.20 12.77
CA SER A 43 16.33 10.37 13.89
C SER A 43 17.22 10.41 15.13
N GLY A 44 18.44 10.98 15.01
CA GLY A 44 19.46 10.94 16.06
C GLY A 44 20.02 9.55 16.34
N VAL A 45 19.69 8.54 15.52
CA VAL A 45 20.20 7.18 15.67
C VAL A 45 21.53 7.07 14.93
N PRO A 46 22.62 6.61 15.58
CA PRO A 46 23.90 6.46 14.90
C PRO A 46 23.83 5.54 13.67
N ARG A 47 24.49 5.94 12.57
CA ARG A 47 24.57 5.17 11.31
C ARG A 47 24.91 3.69 11.52
N SER A 48 25.82 3.38 12.44
CA SER A 48 26.23 2.00 12.75
C SER A 48 25.08 1.15 13.28
N THR A 49 24.20 1.73 14.09
CA THR A 49 23.01 1.07 14.62
C THR A 49 21.97 0.86 13.52
N LEU A 50 21.75 1.89 12.67
CA LEU A 50 20.87 1.77 11.51
C LEU A 50 21.35 0.67 10.55
N SER A 51 22.65 0.65 10.23
CA SER A 51 23.23 -0.35 9.33
C SER A 51 23.02 -1.78 9.83
N MET A 52 23.17 -2.02 11.13
CA MET A 52 22.89 -3.34 11.74
C MET A 52 21.40 -3.71 11.65
N TRP A 53 20.50 -2.76 11.89
CA TRP A 53 19.06 -2.99 11.83
C TRP A 53 18.55 -3.26 10.41
N TYR A 54 19.01 -2.49 9.43
CA TYR A 54 18.65 -2.70 8.03
C TYR A 54 19.31 -3.95 7.46
N ALA A 55 20.51 -4.34 7.90
CA ALA A 55 21.15 -5.57 7.43
C ALA A 55 20.31 -6.83 7.71
N GLU A 56 19.56 -6.88 8.81
CA GLU A 56 18.64 -8.00 9.06
C GLU A 56 17.40 -7.94 8.15
N VAL A 57 16.92 -6.75 7.80
CA VAL A 57 15.72 -6.62 6.96
C VAL A 57 16.02 -6.72 5.47
N ASP A 58 17.18 -6.26 5.02
CA ASP A 58 17.67 -6.44 3.66
C ASP A 58 17.84 -7.93 3.29
N LYS A 59 18.06 -8.82 4.28
CA LYS A 59 18.01 -10.27 4.04
C LYS A 59 16.63 -10.75 3.60
N PHE A 60 15.56 -10.12 4.08
CA PHE A 60 14.18 -10.44 3.69
C PHE A 60 13.78 -9.71 2.41
N ILE A 61 14.25 -8.48 2.24
CA ILE A 61 14.02 -7.67 1.04
C ILE A 61 15.21 -7.89 0.09
N LYS A 62 15.23 -9.06 -0.56
CA LYS A 62 16.34 -9.50 -1.43
C LYS A 62 16.80 -8.47 -2.47
N ASN A 63 15.92 -7.56 -2.89
CA ASN A 63 16.28 -6.43 -3.75
C ASN A 63 15.28 -5.27 -3.56
N PRO A 64 15.56 -4.28 -2.69
CA PRO A 64 14.66 -3.16 -2.45
C PRO A 64 14.50 -2.26 -3.69
N GLU A 65 15.51 -2.19 -4.55
CA GLU A 65 15.44 -1.46 -5.81
C GLU A 65 14.44 -2.13 -6.75
N ALA A 66 14.48 -3.46 -6.88
CA ALA A 66 13.50 -4.20 -7.68
C ALA A 66 12.07 -4.04 -7.17
N LEU A 67 11.86 -3.96 -5.85
CA LEU A 67 10.54 -3.68 -5.29
C LEU A 67 10.05 -2.27 -5.66
N SER A 68 10.94 -1.28 -5.59
CA SER A 68 10.60 0.09 -5.99
C SER A 68 10.30 0.20 -7.50
N ILE A 69 11.02 -0.56 -8.33
CA ILE A 69 10.78 -0.67 -9.77
C ILE A 69 9.43 -1.33 -10.02
N TYR A 70 9.12 -2.41 -9.28
CA TYR A 70 7.82 -3.06 -9.36
C TYR A 70 6.69 -2.10 -9.01
N ASP A 71 6.76 -1.39 -7.89
CA ASP A 71 5.72 -0.46 -7.45
C ASP A 71 5.52 0.68 -8.47
N ARG A 72 6.60 1.24 -9.02
CA ARG A 72 6.53 2.28 -10.06
C ARG A 72 5.93 1.80 -11.38
N ASN A 73 6.14 0.52 -11.74
CA ASN A 73 5.70 -0.06 -13.00
C ASN A 73 4.43 -0.92 -12.88
N LYS A 74 3.86 -1.01 -11.67
CA LYS A 74 2.67 -1.81 -11.39
C LYS A 74 1.47 -1.42 -12.27
N PRO A 75 1.16 -0.13 -12.52
CA PRO A 75 0.09 0.24 -13.45
C PRO A 75 0.29 -0.32 -14.87
N GLN A 76 1.53 -0.33 -15.37
CA GLN A 76 1.88 -0.81 -16.70
C GLN A 76 1.70 -2.34 -16.80
N PHE A 77 2.08 -3.09 -15.76
CA PHE A 77 1.81 -4.52 -15.70
C PHE A 77 0.32 -4.83 -15.69
N LEU A 78 -0.45 -4.11 -14.87
CA LEU A 78 -1.90 -4.27 -14.81
C LEU A 78 -2.56 -3.94 -16.16
N LYS A 79 -2.08 -2.91 -16.86
CA LYS A 79 -2.55 -2.54 -18.20
C LYS A 79 -2.28 -3.62 -19.25
N ALA A 80 -1.11 -4.26 -19.20
CA ALA A 80 -0.79 -5.36 -20.10
C ALA A 80 -1.68 -6.59 -19.84
N ILE A 81 -1.93 -6.92 -18.58
CA ILE A 81 -2.85 -8.01 -18.21
C ILE A 81 -4.28 -7.68 -18.64
N GLU A 82 -4.74 -6.44 -18.46
CA GLU A 82 -6.05 -5.96 -18.91
C GLU A 82 -6.22 -6.13 -20.43
N TYR A 83 -5.20 -5.80 -21.22
CA TYR A 83 -5.19 -5.99 -22.67
C TYR A 83 -5.32 -7.47 -23.07
N GLU A 84 -4.59 -8.36 -22.40
CA GLU A 84 -4.64 -9.79 -22.68
C GLU A 84 -6.04 -10.37 -22.38
N LEU A 85 -6.59 -10.01 -21.21
CA LEU A 85 -7.94 -10.44 -20.81
C LEU A 85 -9.02 -9.90 -21.76
N LEU A 86 -8.88 -8.66 -22.24
CA LEU A 86 -9.78 -8.10 -23.23
C LEU A 86 -9.69 -8.86 -24.56
N SER A 87 -8.49 -9.22 -24.99
CA SER A 87 -8.27 -10.01 -26.20
C SER A 87 -8.94 -11.39 -26.09
N GLU A 88 -8.88 -12.03 -24.92
CA GLU A 88 -9.60 -13.27 -24.67
C GLU A 88 -11.13 -13.11 -24.69
N LEU A 89 -11.66 -11.98 -24.20
CA LEU A 89 -13.10 -11.69 -24.28
C LEU A 89 -13.57 -11.50 -25.73
N MET A 90 -12.70 -11.01 -26.61
CA MET A 90 -13.00 -10.80 -28.03
C MET A 90 -12.80 -12.05 -28.89
N ASP A 91 -12.18 -13.11 -28.37
CA ASP A 91 -12.00 -14.38 -29.07
C ASP A 91 -13.34 -15.12 -29.21
N THR A 92 -13.81 -15.28 -30.45
CA THR A 92 -15.07 -15.96 -30.80
C THR A 92 -15.12 -17.43 -30.39
N ASP A 93 -13.98 -18.11 -30.34
CA ASP A 93 -13.90 -19.54 -30.02
C ASP A 93 -13.90 -19.77 -28.51
N LYS A 94 -13.25 -18.87 -27.75
CA LYS A 94 -13.28 -18.89 -26.28
C LYS A 94 -14.63 -18.42 -25.71
N ARG A 95 -15.35 -17.54 -26.40
CA ARG A 95 -16.67 -17.03 -25.98
C ARG A 95 -17.75 -18.10 -25.80
N LYS A 96 -17.64 -19.23 -26.48
CA LYS A 96 -18.60 -20.35 -26.37
C LYS A 96 -18.44 -21.17 -25.09
N LYS A 97 -17.42 -20.88 -24.28
CA LYS A 97 -17.09 -21.65 -23.06
C LYS A 97 -17.51 -20.90 -21.79
N ALA A 98 -17.86 -21.65 -20.75
CA ALA A 98 -18.15 -21.10 -19.42
C ALA A 98 -16.98 -20.27 -18.81
N SER A 99 -15.76 -20.42 -19.34
CA SER A 99 -14.59 -19.64 -18.92
C SER A 99 -14.74 -18.14 -19.18
N LEU A 100 -15.62 -17.71 -20.10
CA LEU A 100 -15.78 -16.30 -20.44
C LEU A 100 -16.26 -15.45 -19.25
N ASN A 101 -17.14 -15.98 -18.40
CA ASN A 101 -17.59 -15.28 -17.19
C ASN A 101 -16.44 -15.05 -16.22
N ASN A 102 -15.54 -16.02 -16.08
CA ASN A 102 -14.35 -15.89 -15.24
C ASN A 102 -13.39 -14.86 -15.80
N VAL A 103 -13.20 -14.82 -17.13
CA VAL A 103 -12.36 -13.82 -17.80
C VAL A 103 -12.97 -12.41 -17.63
N ALA A 104 -14.29 -12.26 -17.77
CA ALA A 104 -14.97 -10.98 -17.57
C ALA A 104 -14.84 -10.48 -16.12
N TYR A 105 -15.00 -11.39 -15.16
CA TYR A 105 -14.79 -11.06 -13.74
C TYR A 105 -13.35 -10.66 -13.45
N ALA A 106 -12.37 -11.43 -13.95
CA ALA A 106 -10.95 -11.12 -13.81
C ALA A 106 -10.61 -9.76 -14.45
N PHE A 107 -11.13 -9.49 -15.64
CA PHE A 107 -10.97 -8.21 -16.33
C PHE A 107 -11.46 -7.05 -15.47
N GLN A 108 -12.65 -7.15 -14.88
CA GLN A 108 -13.18 -6.11 -14.01
C GLN A 108 -12.31 -5.86 -12.77
N GLN A 109 -11.78 -6.92 -12.14
CA GLN A 109 -10.88 -6.79 -10.99
C GLN A 109 -9.56 -6.10 -11.36
N ILE A 110 -8.94 -6.51 -12.47
CA ILE A 110 -7.69 -5.91 -12.95
C ILE A 110 -7.90 -4.45 -13.37
N HIS A 111 -9.00 -4.15 -14.07
CA HIS A 111 -9.36 -2.80 -14.46
C HIS A 111 -9.52 -1.87 -13.24
N VAL A 112 -10.23 -2.33 -12.21
CA VAL A 112 -10.41 -1.57 -10.95
C VAL A 112 -9.07 -1.39 -10.25
N ALA A 113 -8.26 -2.45 -10.12
CA ALA A 113 -6.94 -2.37 -9.51
C ALA A 113 -6.05 -1.36 -10.23
N ARG A 114 -5.95 -1.41 -11.57
CA ARG A 114 -5.16 -0.47 -12.36
C ARG A 114 -5.60 0.97 -12.12
N ARG A 115 -6.91 1.23 -12.17
CA ARG A 115 -7.45 2.57 -11.92
C ARG A 115 -7.07 3.11 -10.55
N LEU A 116 -7.14 2.29 -9.51
CA LEU A 116 -6.75 2.66 -8.16
C LEU A 116 -5.25 2.99 -8.07
N GLU A 117 -4.39 2.17 -8.69
CA GLU A 117 -2.94 2.41 -8.73
C GLU A 117 -2.58 3.69 -9.52
N GLU A 118 -3.38 4.07 -10.53
CA GLU A 118 -3.23 5.33 -11.26
C GLU A 118 -3.86 6.55 -10.53
N GLY A 119 -4.41 6.35 -9.33
CA GLY A 119 -5.09 7.42 -8.58
C GLY A 119 -6.44 7.85 -9.18
N LEU A 120 -6.97 7.09 -10.12
CA LEU A 120 -8.30 7.33 -10.68
C LEU A 120 -9.34 6.83 -9.68
N SER A 121 -10.04 7.77 -9.03
CA SER A 121 -11.13 7.44 -8.10
C SER A 121 -12.13 6.49 -8.76
N THR A 122 -12.55 5.46 -8.03
CA THR A 122 -13.80 4.76 -8.35
C THR A 122 -14.89 5.83 -8.23
N GLY A 123 -15.71 6.01 -9.25
CA GLY A 123 -16.61 7.16 -9.42
C GLY A 123 -17.65 7.38 -8.29
N ASN A 124 -17.61 6.59 -7.21
CA ASN A 124 -18.58 6.62 -6.13
C ASN A 124 -18.20 7.54 -4.96
N LEU A 125 -16.93 7.95 -4.80
CA LEU A 125 -16.57 8.86 -3.70
C LEU A 125 -17.06 10.29 -3.96
N ALA A 126 -16.88 10.78 -5.19
CA ALA A 126 -17.27 12.14 -5.59
C ALA A 126 -18.79 12.35 -5.46
N VAL A 127 -19.59 11.39 -5.95
CA VAL A 127 -21.07 11.46 -5.88
C VAL A 127 -21.57 11.40 -4.44
N ASN A 128 -20.89 10.67 -3.56
CA ASN A 128 -21.25 10.64 -2.15
C ASN A 128 -20.94 11.95 -1.44
N VAL A 129 -19.79 12.57 -1.69
CA VAL A 129 -19.44 13.88 -1.08
C VAL A 129 -20.43 14.96 -1.48
N GLU A 130 -20.79 15.03 -2.77
CA GLU A 130 -21.75 16.01 -3.28
C GLU A 130 -23.13 15.83 -2.65
N LYS A 131 -23.65 14.59 -2.60
CA LYS A 131 -24.92 14.30 -1.90
C LYS A 131 -24.89 14.64 -0.42
N THR A 132 -23.75 14.42 0.24
CA THR A 132 -23.59 14.71 1.68
C THR A 132 -23.58 16.22 1.94
N LEU A 133 -22.91 16.98 1.07
CA LEU A 133 -22.91 18.44 1.12
C LEU A 133 -24.30 19.02 0.86
N GLN A 134 -25.00 18.50 -0.15
CA GLN A 134 -26.34 18.96 -0.49
C GLN A 134 -27.35 18.70 0.64
N THR A 135 -27.33 17.51 1.24
CA THR A 135 -28.17 17.21 2.41
C THR A 135 -27.80 18.01 3.66
N ALA A 136 -26.53 18.33 3.87
CA ALA A 136 -26.11 19.24 4.94
C ALA A 136 -26.65 20.66 4.71
N HIS A 137 -26.61 21.15 3.47
CA HIS A 137 -27.09 22.48 3.10
C HIS A 137 -28.60 22.63 3.27
N GLU A 138 -29.37 21.61 2.88
CA GLU A 138 -30.83 21.57 3.09
C GLU A 138 -31.20 21.54 4.57
N LYS A 139 -30.47 20.78 5.40
CA LYS A 139 -30.70 20.75 6.85
C LYS A 139 -30.39 22.11 7.49
N ALA A 140 -29.31 22.76 7.08
CA ALA A 140 -28.95 24.09 7.57
C ALA A 140 -30.02 25.14 7.21
N GLN A 141 -30.55 25.12 5.97
CA GLN A 141 -31.66 25.98 5.56
C GLN A 141 -32.92 25.73 6.40
N LYS A 142 -33.32 24.47 6.56
CA LYS A 142 -34.50 24.11 7.38
C LYS A 142 -34.36 24.54 8.83
N MET A 143 -33.16 24.47 9.42
CA MET A 143 -32.93 24.97 10.78
C MET A 143 -33.02 26.50 10.85
N ARG A 144 -32.47 27.20 9.86
CA ARG A 144 -32.55 28.66 9.75
C ARG A 144 -34.01 29.13 9.60
N ASP A 145 -34.80 28.46 8.78
CA ASP A 145 -36.23 28.76 8.57
C ASP A 145 -37.09 28.46 9.80
N LYS A 146 -36.70 27.47 10.62
CA LYS A 146 -37.37 27.20 11.90
C LYS A 146 -37.05 28.27 12.95
N LEU A 147 -35.79 28.70 13.01
CA LEU A 147 -35.34 29.76 13.92
C LEU A 147 -35.97 31.13 13.57
N SER A 148 -36.13 31.44 12.28
CA SER A 148 -36.79 32.68 11.86
C SER A 148 -38.29 32.67 12.17
N LYS A 149 -38.94 31.51 12.14
CA LYS A 149 -40.36 31.35 12.49
C LYS A 149 -40.65 31.29 13.99
N SER A 150 -39.65 31.00 14.84
CA SER A 150 -39.82 31.02 16.29
C SER A 150 -39.46 32.35 16.94
N ALA A 151 -38.95 33.31 16.16
CA ALA A 151 -38.54 34.65 16.62
C ALA A 151 -39.62 35.73 16.36
N VAL A 152 -40.78 35.32 15.81
CA VAL A 152 -41.99 36.13 15.62
C VAL A 152 -43.08 35.57 16.51
#